data_AF-A0A3L7MPI5-F1
#
_entry.id   AF-A0A3L7MPI5-F1
#
_cell.length_a   1.000
_cell.length_b   1.000
_cell.length_c   1.000
_cell.angle_alpha   90.00
_cell.angle_beta   90.00
_cell.angle_gamma   90.00
#
_symmetry.space_group_name_H-M   'P 1'
#
loop_
_entity.id
_entity.type
_entity.pdbx_description
1 polymer ?
#
loop_
_entity_poly.entity_id
_entity_poly.type
_entity_poly.pdbx_seq_one_letter_code
_entity_poly.pdbx_strand_id
1 'polypeptide(L)'
;MKIAFTADLHQPITPLWQIEHLVKEISEFGPDVLILGGDLGESVQDFEKCLRLFRKSFTCPLLVYPGNHDLWVRRFSDSKKLWFEELPNITKDSGCTWLEGSSYVQNGIGIAGTIGWYDYSAVDSGITHSELHFAQEKFNFNSDALLVDWEWSDPEFALRVSGPFLDQLNALDNNPAVHTI
;
A
#
# COMPACT_ATOMS: atom_id res chain seq x y z
N MET A 1 17.18 7.06 14.22
CA MET A 1 16.06 7.41 13.32
C MET A 1 14.82 6.74 13.85
N LYS A 2 13.72 7.48 14.02
CA LYS A 2 12.41 6.96 14.40
C LYS A 2 11.57 6.77 13.14
N ILE A 3 11.05 5.57 12.93
CA ILE A 3 10.14 5.26 11.84
C ILE A 3 8.80 4.89 12.46
N ALA A 4 7.72 5.51 12.00
CA ALA A 4 6.36 5.09 12.32
C ALA A 4 5.72 4.43 11.09
N PHE A 5 4.82 3.48 11.34
CA PHE A 5 4.08 2.75 10.32
C PHE A 5 2.64 2.58 10.78
N THR A 6 1.69 2.75 9.87
CA THR A 6 0.29 2.36 10.04
C THR A 6 -0.29 1.93 8.70
N ALA A 7 -1.35 1.13 8.72
CA ALA A 7 -2.11 0.67 7.57
C ALA A 7 -3.60 0.54 7.97
N ASP A 8 -4.44 0.04 7.06
CA ASP A 8 -5.82 -0.40 7.34
C ASP A 8 -6.68 0.70 7.99
N LEU A 9 -6.54 1.93 7.50
CA LEU A 9 -7.37 3.05 7.98
C LEU A 9 -8.82 2.91 7.50
N HIS A 10 -9.05 2.32 6.34
CA HIS A 10 -10.37 2.04 5.76
C HIS A 10 -11.39 3.17 5.89
N GLN A 11 -11.03 4.43 5.59
CA GLN A 11 -12.03 5.50 5.64
C GLN A 11 -13.08 5.29 4.53
N PRO A 12 -14.42 5.39 4.77
CA PRO A 12 -15.14 5.85 5.96
C PRO A 12 -15.52 4.77 7.00
N ILE A 13 -15.16 3.50 6.80
CA ILE A 13 -15.44 2.43 7.79
C ILE A 13 -14.86 2.84 9.15
N THR A 14 -13.60 3.26 9.17
CA THR A 14 -13.06 4.00 10.32
C THR A 14 -13.43 5.48 10.17
N PRO A 15 -14.13 6.07 11.14
CA PRO A 15 -14.50 7.48 11.06
C PRO A 15 -13.28 8.38 11.28
N LEU A 16 -13.26 9.53 10.60
CA LEU A 16 -12.10 10.45 10.61
C LEU A 16 -11.64 10.86 12.00
N TRP A 17 -12.53 11.04 12.98
CA TRP A 17 -12.14 11.42 14.35
C TRP A 17 -11.28 10.34 15.04
N GLN A 18 -11.45 9.06 14.69
CA GLN A 18 -10.64 7.98 15.21
C GLN A 18 -9.27 7.95 14.53
N ILE A 19 -9.23 8.20 13.22
CA ILE A 19 -7.96 8.37 12.49
C ILE A 19 -7.20 9.60 13.00
N GLU A 20 -7.90 10.69 13.35
CA GLU A 20 -7.31 11.88 13.98
C GLU A 20 -6.68 11.58 15.35
N HIS A 21 -7.27 10.68 16.13
CA HIS A 21 -6.66 10.22 17.38
C HIS A 21 -5.33 9.50 17.13
N LEU A 22 -5.31 8.57 16.18
CA LEU A 22 -4.09 7.87 15.76
C LEU A 22 -3.01 8.85 15.25
N VAL A 23 -3.40 9.82 14.41
CA VAL A 23 -2.51 10.87 13.91
C VAL A 23 -1.89 11.67 15.05
N LYS A 24 -2.66 11.96 16.11
CA LYS A 24 -2.15 12.64 17.30
C LYS A 24 -1.14 11.78 18.06
N GLU A 25 -1.42 10.50 18.29
CA GLU A 25 -0.50 9.59 18.97
C GLU A 25 0.82 9.43 18.20
N ILE A 26 0.75 9.29 16.88
CA ILE A 26 1.95 9.23 16.02
C ILE A 26 2.71 10.58 16.05
N SER A 27 2.00 11.70 16.11
CA SER A 27 2.63 13.03 16.23
C SER A 27 3.39 13.18 17.55
N GLU A 28 2.85 12.66 18.65
CA GLU A 28 3.53 12.64 19.96
C GLU A 28 4.77 11.73 19.95
N PHE A 29 4.75 10.63 19.20
CA PHE A 29 5.94 9.79 18.98
C PHE A 29 7.07 10.54 18.26
N GLY A 30 6.71 11.46 17.36
CA GLY A 30 7.62 12.33 16.61
C GLY A 30 8.54 11.56 15.65
N PRO A 31 8.01 10.92 14.59
CA PRO A 31 8.79 10.13 13.66
C PRO A 31 9.62 10.99 12.70
N ASP A 32 10.80 10.49 12.34
CA ASP A 32 11.64 11.07 11.28
C ASP A 32 11.11 10.72 9.87
N VAL A 33 10.37 9.61 9.75
CA VAL A 33 9.67 9.13 8.55
C VAL A 33 8.41 8.37 8.99
N LEU A 34 7.30 8.56 8.28
CA LEU A 34 6.05 7.81 8.48
C LEU A 34 5.66 7.07 7.21
N ILE A 35 5.26 5.81 7.36
CA ILE A 35 4.79 4.94 6.28
C ILE A 35 3.29 4.70 6.46
N LEU A 36 2.52 4.90 5.39
CA LEU A 36 1.11 4.57 5.27
C LEU A 36 0.97 3.36 4.33
N GLY A 37 0.76 2.18 4.92
CA GLY A 37 0.94 0.88 4.27
C GLY A 37 -0.34 0.24 3.75
N GLY A 38 -1.08 0.94 2.90
CA GLY A 38 -2.25 0.41 2.23
C GLY A 38 -3.54 0.41 3.05
N ASP A 39 -4.65 0.18 2.33
CA ASP A 39 -6.02 0.19 2.80
C ASP A 39 -6.36 1.47 3.57
N LEU A 40 -6.03 2.61 2.96
CA LEU A 40 -6.25 3.93 3.56
C LEU A 40 -7.71 4.38 3.40
N GLY A 41 -8.36 4.02 2.29
CA GLY A 41 -9.72 4.45 2.00
C GLY A 41 -10.48 3.55 1.05
N GLU A 42 -11.81 3.57 1.17
CA GLU A 42 -12.76 2.79 0.36
C GLU A 42 -13.07 3.42 -1.00
N SER A 43 -12.56 4.62 -1.25
CA SER A 43 -12.68 5.36 -2.50
C SER A 43 -11.50 6.30 -2.67
N VAL A 44 -11.28 6.80 -3.88
CA VAL A 44 -10.27 7.80 -4.20
C VAL A 44 -10.37 9.04 -3.30
N GLN A 45 -11.59 9.52 -3.05
CA GLN A 45 -11.82 10.68 -2.20
C GLN A 45 -11.51 10.39 -0.74
N ASP A 46 -11.74 9.15 -0.29
CA ASP A 46 -11.48 8.76 1.09
C ASP A 46 -9.98 8.52 1.33
N PHE A 47 -9.29 7.89 0.38
CA PHE A 47 -7.84 7.79 0.33
C PHE A 47 -7.18 9.18 0.43
N GLU A 48 -7.64 10.13 -0.39
CA GLU A 48 -7.13 11.50 -0.40
C GLU A 48 -7.39 12.25 0.92
N LYS A 49 -8.53 12.03 1.58
CA LYS A 49 -8.82 12.61 2.90
C LYS A 49 -7.82 12.09 3.94
N CYS A 50 -7.53 10.79 3.94
CA CYS A 50 -6.50 10.22 4.80
C CYS A 50 -5.14 10.87 4.54
N LEU A 51 -4.69 10.94 3.29
CA LEU A 51 -3.40 11.58 2.97
C LEU A 51 -3.31 13.03 3.43
N ARG A 52 -4.34 13.83 3.18
CA ARG A 52 -4.38 15.23 3.63
C ARG A 52 -4.40 15.35 5.16
N LEU A 53 -5.06 14.43 5.85
CA LEU A 53 -5.10 14.38 7.31
C LEU A 53 -3.73 14.11 7.92
N PHE A 54 -2.93 13.22 7.32
CA PHE A 54 -1.57 12.97 7.77
C PHE A 54 -0.65 14.12 7.35
N ARG A 55 -0.69 14.55 6.09
CA ARG A 55 0.19 15.63 5.59
C ARG A 55 0.07 16.93 6.38
N LYS A 56 -1.14 17.30 6.86
CA LYS A 56 -1.35 18.50 7.68
C LYS A 56 -0.67 18.42 9.06
N SER A 57 -0.45 17.22 9.59
CA SER A 57 0.04 17.00 10.96
C SER A 57 1.54 16.71 11.02
N PHE A 58 2.13 16.22 9.93
CA PHE A 58 3.54 15.84 9.86
C PHE A 58 4.30 16.74 8.89
N THR A 59 5.57 17.01 9.17
CA THR A 59 6.52 17.67 8.24
C THR A 59 7.55 16.69 7.68
N CYS A 60 7.71 15.52 8.31
CA CYS A 60 8.58 14.45 7.83
C CYS A 60 8.07 13.82 6.52
N PRO A 61 8.92 13.06 5.81
CA PRO A 61 8.50 12.26 4.66
C PRO A 61 7.35 11.31 5.02
N LEU A 62 6.33 11.29 4.17
CA LEU A 62 5.20 10.35 4.25
C LEU A 62 5.31 9.41 3.06
N LEU A 63 5.65 8.16 3.31
CA LEU A 63 5.80 7.12 2.28
C LEU A 63 4.53 6.31 2.20
N VAL A 64 3.98 6.13 1.00
CA VAL A 64 2.64 5.55 0.80
C VAL A 64 2.69 4.48 -0.27
N TYR A 65 2.08 3.33 0.00
CA TYR A 65 1.73 2.33 -1.00
C TYR A 65 0.27 1.87 -0.76
N PRO A 66 -0.43 1.36 -1.77
CA PRO A 66 -1.83 1.01 -1.66
C PRO A 66 -2.01 -0.40 -1.09
N GLY A 67 -3.21 -0.68 -0.58
CA GLY A 67 -3.71 -2.03 -0.32
C GLY A 67 -4.80 -2.40 -1.33
N ASN A 68 -5.44 -3.56 -1.15
CA ASN A 68 -6.47 -4.05 -2.06
C ASN A 68 -7.75 -3.18 -2.02
N HIS A 69 -8.14 -2.66 -0.85
CA HIS A 69 -9.32 -1.80 -0.72
C HIS A 69 -9.15 -0.48 -1.47
N ASP A 70 -7.93 0.06 -1.51
CA ASP A 70 -7.63 1.28 -2.26
C ASP A 70 -7.83 1.10 -3.77
N LEU A 71 -7.77 -0.16 -4.25
CA LEU A 71 -7.94 -0.56 -5.66
C LEU A 71 -9.35 -1.05 -5.98
N TRP A 72 -10.25 -1.03 -5.00
CA TRP A 72 -11.65 -1.36 -5.23
C TRP A 72 -12.32 -0.34 -6.12
N VAL A 73 -12.86 -0.81 -7.23
CA VAL A 73 -13.60 -0.02 -8.19
C VAL A 73 -14.84 0.57 -7.52
N ARG A 74 -14.82 1.89 -7.44
CA ARG A 74 -15.99 2.74 -7.17
C ARG A 74 -16.35 3.48 -8.46
N ARG A 75 -17.51 4.14 -8.47
CA ARG A 75 -18.11 4.74 -9.68
C ARG A 75 -17.08 5.53 -10.51
N PHE A 76 -17.08 5.31 -11.82
CA PHE A 76 -16.32 6.07 -12.85
C PHE A 76 -14.78 5.88 -12.86
N SER A 77 -14.26 4.80 -12.28
CA SER A 77 -12.86 4.37 -12.43
C SER A 77 -12.80 2.86 -12.70
N ASP A 78 -11.59 2.34 -12.84
CA ASP A 78 -11.25 0.92 -12.92
C ASP A 78 -9.94 0.69 -12.13
N SER A 79 -9.66 -0.53 -11.72
CA SER A 79 -8.50 -0.86 -10.88
C SER A 79 -7.18 -0.52 -11.56
N LYS A 80 -7.11 -0.62 -12.90
CA LYS A 80 -5.92 -0.26 -13.68
C LYS A 80 -5.64 1.24 -13.62
N LYS A 81 -6.66 2.07 -13.77
CA LYS A 81 -6.58 3.53 -13.67
C LYS A 81 -6.27 3.96 -12.24
N LEU A 82 -6.88 3.32 -11.25
CA LEU A 82 -6.54 3.53 -9.83
C LEU A 82 -5.05 3.28 -9.59
N TRP A 83 -4.55 2.15 -10.06
CA TRP A 83 -3.17 1.70 -9.89
C TRP A 83 -2.13 2.59 -10.59
N PHE A 84 -2.30 2.88 -11.88
CA PHE A 84 -1.27 3.59 -12.65
C PHE A 84 -1.37 5.11 -12.60
N GLU A 85 -2.56 5.65 -12.31
CA GLU A 85 -2.83 7.08 -12.46
C GLU A 85 -3.33 7.70 -11.17
N GLU A 86 -4.50 7.31 -10.67
CA GLU A 86 -5.21 8.09 -9.64
C GLU A 86 -4.49 8.05 -8.29
N LEU A 87 -4.16 6.86 -7.76
CA LEU A 87 -3.52 6.75 -6.45
C LEU A 87 -2.08 7.32 -6.44
N PRO A 88 -1.21 7.05 -7.43
CA PRO A 88 0.10 7.68 -7.48
C PRO A 88 0.04 9.20 -7.60
N ASN A 89 -0.86 9.74 -8.44
CA ASN A 89 -0.97 11.18 -8.65
C ASN A 89 -1.49 11.88 -7.39
N ILE A 90 -2.57 11.37 -6.80
CA ILE A 90 -3.14 11.94 -5.57
C ILE A 90 -2.16 11.89 -4.40
N THR A 91 -1.36 10.81 -4.32
CA THR A 91 -0.29 10.71 -3.33
C THR A 91 0.72 11.85 -3.48
N LYS A 92 1.19 12.09 -4.71
CA LYS A 92 2.16 13.15 -5.01
C LYS A 92 1.56 14.55 -4.80
N ASP A 93 0.34 14.78 -5.28
CA ASP A 93 -0.38 16.04 -5.16
C ASP A 93 -0.69 16.39 -3.70
N SER A 94 -0.84 15.37 -2.84
CA SER A 94 -0.97 15.53 -1.39
C SER A 94 0.38 15.75 -0.68
N GLY A 95 1.48 15.93 -1.39
CA GLY A 95 2.81 16.13 -0.81
C GLY A 95 3.37 14.91 -0.08
N CYS A 96 2.96 13.71 -0.51
CA CYS A 96 3.46 12.42 -0.03
C CYS A 96 4.30 11.74 -1.12
N THR A 97 5.04 10.69 -0.75
CA THR A 97 5.88 9.91 -1.66
C THR A 97 5.20 8.58 -1.95
N TRP A 98 4.89 8.34 -3.22
CA TRP A 98 4.42 7.03 -3.69
C TRP A 98 5.58 6.04 -3.72
N LEU A 99 5.51 5.02 -2.88
CA LEU A 99 6.59 4.05 -2.65
C LEU A 99 6.57 2.89 -3.64
N GLU A 100 5.41 2.56 -4.21
CA GLU A 100 5.34 1.55 -5.26
C GLU A 100 6.16 1.97 -6.50
N GLY A 101 7.03 1.09 -6.98
CA GLY A 101 7.98 1.45 -8.04
C GLY A 101 9.16 2.35 -7.59
N SER A 102 9.32 2.66 -6.29
CA SER A 102 10.38 3.54 -5.80
C SER A 102 10.95 3.12 -4.44
N SER A 103 12.02 3.79 -4.01
CA SER A 103 12.60 3.57 -2.68
C SER A 103 13.00 4.90 -2.04
N TYR A 104 13.15 4.87 -0.72
CA TYR A 104 13.53 6.01 0.10
C TYR A 104 14.77 5.65 0.93
N VAL A 105 15.76 6.55 0.97
CA VAL A 105 16.98 6.35 1.77
C VAL A 105 17.19 7.54 2.68
N GLN A 106 17.33 7.28 3.99
CA GLN A 106 17.65 8.30 4.97
C GLN A 106 18.48 7.69 6.11
N ASN A 107 19.54 8.39 6.51
CA ASN A 107 20.36 8.03 7.67
C ASN A 107 20.88 6.58 7.67
N GLY A 108 21.28 6.05 6.50
CA GLY A 108 21.78 4.68 6.40
C GLY A 108 20.69 3.62 6.21
N ILE A 109 19.40 3.99 6.21
CA ILE A 109 18.27 3.05 6.12
C ILE A 109 17.62 3.20 4.74
N GLY A 110 17.54 2.09 4.00
CA GLY A 110 16.75 1.96 2.79
C GLY A 110 15.35 1.44 3.10
N ILE A 111 14.33 2.06 2.49
CA ILE A 111 12.92 1.70 2.64
C ILE A 111 12.35 1.51 1.23
N ALA A 112 11.81 0.32 0.97
CA ALA A 112 11.00 0.02 -0.20
C ALA A 112 9.68 -0.57 0.28
N GLY A 113 8.65 -0.49 -0.54
CA GLY A 113 7.33 -1.05 -0.23
C GLY A 113 6.63 -1.48 -1.50
N THR A 114 5.83 -2.53 -1.36
CA THR A 114 4.97 -3.02 -2.43
C THR A 114 3.61 -3.37 -1.86
N ILE A 115 2.56 -3.21 -2.66
CA ILE A 115 1.27 -3.83 -2.36
C ILE A 115 1.40 -5.36 -2.33
N GLY A 116 2.36 -5.92 -3.07
CA GLY A 116 2.38 -7.33 -3.39
C GLY A 116 1.09 -7.74 -4.08
N TRP A 117 0.83 -9.04 -4.16
CA TRP A 117 -0.52 -9.53 -4.43
C TRP A 117 -0.54 -11.02 -4.12
N TYR A 118 -1.72 -11.59 -3.94
CA TYR A 118 -1.84 -13.02 -3.75
C TYR A 118 -1.68 -13.76 -5.08
N ASP A 119 -0.80 -14.76 -5.07
CA ASP A 119 -0.64 -15.75 -6.14
C ASP A 119 -1.14 -17.14 -5.70
N TYR A 120 -1.76 -17.21 -4.52
CA TYR A 120 -2.28 -18.41 -3.86
C TYR A 120 -1.23 -19.42 -3.38
N SER A 121 0.07 -19.14 -3.57
CA SER A 121 1.17 -20.04 -3.19
C SER A 121 1.34 -20.19 -1.67
N ALA A 122 0.84 -19.22 -0.89
CA ALA A 122 0.89 -19.20 0.57
C ALA A 122 -0.21 -20.06 1.25
N VAL A 123 -0.68 -21.12 0.58
CA VAL A 123 -1.66 -22.05 1.15
C VAL A 123 -1.13 -22.71 2.44
N ASP A 124 -1.96 -22.80 3.46
CA ASP A 124 -1.63 -23.54 4.68
C ASP A 124 -1.35 -25.01 4.34
N SER A 125 -0.23 -25.54 4.84
CA SER A 125 0.22 -26.91 4.57
C SER A 125 -0.77 -28.02 4.98
N GLY A 126 -1.73 -27.72 5.86
CA GLY A 126 -2.81 -28.61 6.26
C GLY A 126 -4.02 -28.62 5.33
N ILE A 127 -4.08 -27.72 4.35
CA ILE A 127 -5.18 -27.63 3.37
C ILE A 127 -4.77 -28.35 2.07
N THR A 128 -5.64 -29.23 1.58
CA THR A 128 -5.39 -30.06 0.39
C THR A 128 -5.95 -29.45 -0.91
N HIS A 129 -6.25 -28.16 -0.91
CA HIS A 129 -6.74 -27.45 -2.09
C HIS A 129 -5.58 -26.84 -2.89
N SER A 130 -5.69 -26.85 -4.22
CA SER A 130 -4.69 -26.24 -5.10
C SER A 130 -4.84 -24.72 -5.15
N GLU A 131 -3.77 -24.03 -5.57
CA GLU A 131 -3.78 -22.59 -5.89
C GLU A 131 -4.95 -22.23 -6.84
N LEU A 132 -5.17 -23.04 -7.87
CA LEU A 132 -6.28 -22.88 -8.81
C LEU A 132 -7.65 -22.96 -8.13
N HIS A 133 -7.81 -23.83 -7.13
CA HIS A 133 -9.05 -23.92 -6.37
C HIS A 133 -9.33 -22.62 -5.62
N PHE A 134 -8.33 -22.04 -4.94
CA PHE A 134 -8.51 -20.75 -4.25
C PHE A 134 -8.84 -19.63 -5.23
N ALA A 135 -8.17 -19.59 -6.39
CA ALA A 135 -8.47 -18.59 -7.41
C ALA A 135 -9.92 -18.68 -7.92
N GLN A 136 -10.44 -19.90 -8.11
CA GLN A 136 -11.82 -20.13 -8.55
C GLN A 136 -12.85 -19.80 -7.47
N GLU A 137 -12.52 -20.07 -6.21
CA GLU A 137 -13.42 -19.87 -5.07
C GLU A 137 -13.31 -18.48 -4.44
N LYS A 138 -12.39 -17.63 -4.92
CA LYS A 138 -12.12 -16.27 -4.38
C LYS A 138 -13.41 -15.47 -4.16
N PHE A 139 -14.36 -15.56 -5.11
CA PHE A 139 -15.66 -14.90 -5.03
C PHE A 139 -16.45 -15.20 -3.75
N ASN A 140 -16.31 -16.39 -3.20
CA ASN A 140 -17.04 -16.81 -2.01
C ASN A 140 -16.43 -16.28 -0.70
N PHE A 141 -15.18 -15.80 -0.73
CA PHE A 141 -14.40 -15.51 0.48
C PHE A 141 -13.78 -14.11 0.50
N ASN A 142 -13.54 -13.49 -0.65
CA ASN A 142 -12.88 -12.19 -0.75
C ASN A 142 -13.61 -11.28 -1.75
N SER A 143 -14.04 -10.12 -1.26
CA SER A 143 -14.71 -9.07 -2.02
C SER A 143 -13.85 -8.51 -3.17
N ASP A 144 -12.52 -8.70 -3.14
CA ASP A 144 -11.65 -8.35 -4.26
C ASP A 144 -12.10 -9.02 -5.57
N ALA A 145 -12.68 -10.23 -5.53
CA ALA A 145 -13.18 -10.91 -6.72
C ALA A 145 -14.34 -10.15 -7.41
N LEU A 146 -15.00 -9.26 -6.67
CA LEU A 146 -16.13 -8.45 -7.11
C LEU A 146 -15.73 -7.00 -7.40
N LEU A 147 -14.78 -6.50 -6.63
CA LEU A 147 -14.48 -5.07 -6.54
C LEU A 147 -13.17 -4.70 -7.22
N VAL A 148 -12.33 -5.66 -7.59
CA VAL A 148 -11.12 -5.42 -8.37
C VAL A 148 -11.32 -5.99 -9.77
N ASP A 149 -11.11 -5.17 -10.80
CA ASP A 149 -11.39 -5.52 -12.20
C ASP A 149 -10.14 -5.58 -13.07
N TRP A 150 -9.10 -6.25 -12.54
CA TRP A 150 -7.86 -6.46 -13.27
C TRP A 150 -8.08 -7.06 -14.67
N GLU A 151 -7.30 -6.59 -15.63
CA GLU A 151 -7.16 -7.26 -16.94
C GLU A 151 -6.25 -8.51 -16.86
N TRP A 152 -5.75 -8.82 -15.66
CA TRP A 152 -4.85 -9.92 -15.35
C TRP A 152 -5.45 -10.82 -14.29
N SER A 153 -5.05 -12.08 -14.29
CA SER A 153 -5.24 -12.96 -13.13
C SER A 153 -4.41 -12.46 -11.94
N ASP A 154 -4.81 -12.84 -10.72
CA ASP A 154 -4.06 -12.45 -9.52
C ASP A 154 -2.58 -12.89 -9.56
N PRO A 155 -2.21 -14.12 -10.00
CA PRO A 155 -0.80 -14.49 -10.16
C PRO A 155 -0.04 -13.63 -11.18
N GLU A 156 -0.69 -13.25 -12.29
CA GLU A 156 -0.08 -12.35 -13.28
C GLU A 156 0.17 -10.96 -12.69
N PHE A 157 -0.76 -10.42 -11.89
CA PHE A 157 -0.55 -9.14 -11.22
C PHE A 157 0.50 -9.24 -10.10
N ALA A 158 0.52 -10.33 -9.33
CA ALA A 158 1.56 -10.61 -8.34
C ALA A 158 2.97 -10.61 -8.97
N LEU A 159 3.12 -11.23 -10.15
CA LEU A 159 4.38 -11.21 -10.91
C LEU A 159 4.74 -9.81 -11.40
N ARG A 160 3.75 -8.98 -11.79
CA ARG A 160 3.99 -7.60 -12.26
C ARG A 160 4.56 -6.69 -11.16
N VAL A 161 4.15 -6.88 -9.91
CA VAL A 161 4.63 -6.05 -8.79
C VAL A 161 5.88 -6.61 -8.13
N SER A 162 6.03 -7.93 -8.05
CA SER A 162 7.16 -8.58 -7.38
C SER A 162 8.50 -8.35 -8.10
N GLY A 163 8.55 -8.44 -9.43
CA GLY A 163 9.80 -8.24 -10.20
C GLY A 163 10.44 -6.87 -9.94
N PRO A 164 9.75 -5.76 -10.24
CA PRO A 164 10.24 -4.41 -9.96
C PRO A 164 10.59 -4.18 -8.48
N PHE A 165 9.85 -4.79 -7.55
CA PHE A 165 10.15 -4.70 -6.13
C PHE A 165 11.46 -5.41 -5.75
N LEU A 166 11.71 -6.61 -6.27
CA LEU A 166 12.99 -7.31 -6.07
C LEU A 166 14.17 -6.53 -6.65
N ASP A 167 13.99 -5.91 -7.83
CA ASP A 167 15.01 -5.03 -8.41
C ASP A 167 15.31 -3.82 -7.52
N GLN A 168 14.31 -3.25 -6.85
CA GLN A 168 14.51 -2.18 -5.88
C GLN A 168 15.26 -2.65 -4.64
N LEU A 169 14.93 -3.83 -4.10
CA LEU A 169 15.66 -4.39 -2.96
C LEU A 169 17.14 -4.60 -3.33
N ASN A 170 17.40 -5.19 -4.50
CA ASN A 170 18.77 -5.32 -5.02
C ASN A 170 19.46 -3.96 -5.17
N ALA A 171 18.75 -2.93 -5.64
CA ALA A 171 19.32 -1.58 -5.76
C ALA A 171 19.64 -0.96 -4.38
N LEU A 172 18.80 -1.19 -3.37
CA LEU A 172 19.04 -0.75 -2.00
C LEU A 172 20.22 -1.48 -1.36
N ASP A 173 20.34 -2.79 -1.54
CA ASP A 173 21.46 -3.60 -1.03
C ASP A 173 22.81 -3.14 -1.61
N ASN A 174 22.80 -2.66 -2.85
CA ASN A 174 23.99 -2.12 -3.53
C ASN A 174 24.20 -0.61 -3.32
N ASN A 175 23.31 0.06 -2.59
CA ASN A 175 23.39 1.50 -2.39
C ASN A 175 24.40 1.84 -1.28
N PRO A 176 25.49 2.59 -1.56
CA PRO A 176 26.50 2.92 -0.54
C PRO A 176 25.98 3.83 0.58
N ALA A 177 24.82 4.46 0.41
CA ALA A 177 24.15 5.23 1.45
C ALA A 177 23.27 4.37 2.37
N VAL A 178 23.15 3.07 2.12
CA VAL A 178 22.46 2.09 2.98
C VAL A 178 23.51 1.30 3.74
N HIS A 179 23.35 1.21 5.06
CA HIS A 179 24.28 0.48 5.92
C HIS A 179 23.81 -0.97 6.05
N THR A 180 24.70 -1.91 5.75
CA THR A 180 24.50 -3.32 6.09
C THR A 180 24.55 -3.46 7.62
N ILE A 181 23.53 -4.08 8.20
CA ILE A 181 23.46 -4.38 9.65
C ILE A 181 24.25 -5.65 9.94
#